data_AF-A0A554IE65-F1
#
_entry.id   AF-A0A554IE65-F1
#
_cell.length_a   1.000
_cell.length_b   1.000
_cell.length_c   1.000
_cell.angle_alpha   90.00
_cell.angle_beta   90.00
_cell.angle_gamma   90.00
#
_symmetry.space_group_name_H-M   'P 1'
#
loop_
_entity.id
_entity.type
_entity.pdbx_description
1 polymer ?
#
loop_
_entity_poly.entity_id
_entity_poly.type
_entity_poly.pdbx_seq_one_letter_code
_entity_poly.pdbx_strand_id
1 'polypeptide(L)' 'MGKQKIIRTGNSLAVTIPSDFVKTVGIKAGQNVLVNIEPETGRVIYSFSGTKQLVLSQSFIKRKKKRE' A
#
# COMPACT_ATOMS: atom_id res chain seq x y z
N MET A 1 1.48 -10.05 -14.37
CA MET A 1 1.15 -10.73 -13.09
C MET A 1 2.38 -11.43 -12.58
N GLY A 2 2.82 -11.13 -11.35
CA GLY A 2 3.94 -11.83 -10.71
C GLY A 2 3.43 -12.95 -9.80
N LYS A 3 4.26 -13.97 -9.54
CA LYS A 3 4.02 -14.95 -8.48
C LYS A 3 4.86 -14.57 -7.27
N GLN A 4 4.28 -14.66 -6.07
CA GLN A 4 4.99 -14.42 -4.81
C GLN A 4 5.10 -15.74 -4.05
N LYS A 5 6.27 -15.97 -3.45
CA LYS A 5 6.50 -17.13 -2.60
C LYS A 5 5.84 -16.92 -1.23
N ILE A 6 5.19 -17.95 -0.72
CA ILE A 6 4.75 -18.00 0.68
C ILE A 6 5.95 -18.36 1.55
N ILE A 7 6.18 -17.58 2.61
CA ILE A 7 7.29 -17.77 3.55
C ILE A 7 6.76 -18.10 4.95
N ARG A 8 7.55 -18.85 5.73
CA ARG A 8 7.27 -19.18 7.12
C ARG A 8 7.68 -18.01 8.01
N THR A 9 6.78 -17.56 8.89
CA THR A 9 7.03 -16.51 9.88
C THR A 9 6.55 -16.98 11.24
N GLY A 10 7.46 -17.42 12.10
CA GLY A 10 7.10 -18.04 13.38
C GLY A 10 6.14 -19.22 13.18
N ASN A 11 4.98 -19.16 13.83
CA ASN A 11 3.93 -20.18 13.73
C ASN A 11 2.96 -19.97 12.55
N SER A 12 3.22 -19.00 11.68
CA SER A 12 2.30 -18.58 10.61
C SER A 12 2.97 -18.56 9.23
N LEU A 13 2.18 -18.29 8.20
CA LEU A 13 2.65 -18.06 6.84
C LEU A 13 2.44 -16.59 6.45
N ALA A 14 3.32 -16.08 5.59
CA ALA A 14 3.24 -14.71 5.07
C ALA A 14 3.52 -14.67 3.57
N VAL A 15 2.97 -13.63 2.93
CA VAL A 15 3.26 -13.27 1.54
C VAL A 15 3.79 -11.84 1.54
N THR A 16 4.88 -11.61 0.82
CA THR A 16 5.48 -10.29 0.73
C THR A 16 4.60 -9.36 -0.10
N ILE A 17 4.27 -8.19 0.45
CA ILE A 17 3.58 -7.12 -0.27
C ILE A 17 4.58 -6.43 -1.20
N PRO A 18 4.31 -6.30 -2.51
CA PRO A 18 5.21 -5.65 -3.45
C PRO A 18 5.56 -4.21 -3.05
N SER A 19 6.84 -3.84 -3.16
CA SER A 19 7.34 -2.52 -2.74
C SER A 19 6.62 -1.35 -3.42
N ASP A 20 6.25 -1.52 -4.69
CA ASP A 20 5.62 -0.45 -5.46
C ASP A 20 4.20 -0.19 -4.97
N PHE A 21 3.48 -1.25 -4.59
CA PHE A 21 2.18 -1.12 -3.95
C PHE A 21 2.30 -0.43 -2.59
N VAL A 22 3.27 -0.84 -1.76
CA VAL A 22 3.55 -0.20 -0.46
C VAL A 22 3.80 1.31 -0.62
N LYS A 23 4.65 1.70 -1.58
CA LYS A 23 4.99 3.11 -1.84
C LYS A 23 3.80 3.92 -2.36
N THR A 24 3.00 3.32 -3.24
CA THR A 24 1.85 3.95 -3.90
C THR A 24 0.73 4.23 -2.89
N VAL A 25 0.37 3.23 -2.09
CA VAL A 25 -0.71 3.34 -1.09
C VAL A 25 -0.21 4.04 0.19
N GLY A 26 1.09 4.07 0.42
CA GLY A 26 1.68 4.68 1.61
C GLY A 26 1.58 3.80 2.86
N ILE A 27 1.65 2.49 2.67
CA ILE A 27 1.58 1.50 3.74
C ILE A 27 2.89 1.54 4.55
N LYS A 28 2.79 1.38 5.87
CA LYS A 28 3.93 1.30 6.78
C LYS A 28 3.87 0.01 7.62
N ALA A 29 5.04 -0.52 7.97
CA ALA A 29 5.12 -1.61 8.93
C ALA A 29 4.50 -1.18 10.28
N GLY A 30 3.78 -2.09 10.93
CA GLY A 30 3.07 -1.83 12.19
C GLY A 30 1.65 -1.25 12.03
N GLN A 31 1.19 -0.97 10.80
CA GLN A 31 -0.22 -0.60 10.58
C GLN A 31 -1.14 -1.81 10.70
N ASN A 32 -2.30 -1.59 11.31
CA ASN A 32 -3.40 -2.55 11.28
C ASN A 32 -4.04 -2.57 9.90
N VAL A 33 -4.51 -3.75 9.49
CA VAL A 33 -5.13 -3.99 8.19
C VAL A 33 -6.41 -4.77 8.43
N LEU A 34 -7.47 -4.45 7.70
CA LEU A 34 -8.69 -5.25 7.74
C LEU A 34 -8.50 -6.48 6.86
N VAL A 35 -8.74 -7.66 7.43
CA VAL A 35 -8.55 -8.94 6.77
C VAL A 35 -9.90 -9.61 6.60
N ASN A 36 -10.27 -9.93 5.36
CA ASN A 36 -11.41 -10.79 5.06
C ASN A 36 -10.90 -12.11 4.47
N ILE A 37 -11.33 -13.22 5.06
CA ILE A 37 -10.92 -14.57 4.66
C ILE A 37 -12.13 -15.23 4.02
N GLU A 38 -11.96 -15.72 2.80
CA GLU A 38 -12.97 -16.46 2.04
C GLU A 38 -12.44 -17.88 1.76
N PRO A 39 -12.56 -18.83 2.70
CA PRO A 39 -11.97 -20.16 2.56
C PRO A 39 -12.52 -20.93 1.36
N GLU A 40 -13.82 -20.79 1.08
CA GLU A 40 -14.51 -21.46 -0.03
C GLU A 40 -13.92 -21.11 -1.40
N THR A 41 -13.36 -19.90 -1.54
CA THR A 41 -12.75 -19.41 -2.79
C THR A 41 -11.22 -19.44 -2.74
N GLY A 42 -10.63 -19.81 -1.59
CA GLY A 42 -9.20 -19.78 -1.34
C GLY A 42 -8.60 -18.37 -1.37
N ARG A 43 -9.40 -17.34 -1.05
CA ARG A 43 -8.99 -15.93 -1.11
C ARG A 43 -8.81 -15.33 0.27
N VAL A 44 -7.84 -14.44 0.36
CA VAL A 44 -7.66 -13.53 1.51
C VAL A 44 -7.55 -12.12 0.95
N ILE A 45 -8.44 -11.24 1.41
CA ILE A 45 -8.51 -9.84 0.96
C ILE A 45 -8.03 -8.95 2.10
N TYR A 46 -7.03 -8.12 1.79
CA TYR A 46 -6.45 -7.16 2.70
C TYR A 46 -6.84 -5.74 2.29
N SER A 47 -7.54 -5.03 3.16
CA SER A 47 -7.95 -3.64 2.95
C SER A 47 -7.06 -2.71 3.76
N PHE A 48 -6.16 -2.01 3.05
CA PHE A 48 -5.21 -1.07 3.64
C PHE A 48 -5.82 0.34 3.67
N SER A 49 -5.83 1.00 4.83
CA SER A 49 -6.14 2.43 4.94
C SER A 49 -4.91 3.23 4.50
N GLY A 50 -4.71 3.36 3.18
CA GLY A 50 -3.63 4.17 2.64
C GLY A 50 -3.72 5.61 3.14
N THR A 51 -2.60 6.16 3.64
CA THR A 51 -2.57 7.52 4.20
C THR A 51 -1.99 8.54 3.24
N LYS A 52 -1.60 8.14 2.02
CA LYS A 52 -1.05 9.08 1.04
C LYS A 52 -2.18 9.75 0.27
N GLN A 53 -2.57 10.92 0.77
CA GLN A 53 -3.03 12.01 -0.11
C GLN A 53 -2.00 12.15 -1.24
N LEU A 54 -2.44 12.18 -2.50
CA LEU A 54 -1.56 12.57 -3.61
C LEU A 54 -1.03 13.97 -3.28
N VAL A 55 0.27 14.10 -3.09
CA VAL A 55 0.89 15.41 -2.87
C VAL A 55 0.63 16.20 -4.14
N LEU A 56 -0.06 17.35 -4.03
CA LEU A 56 -0.24 18.27 -5.15
C LEU A 56 1.16 18.56 -5.71
N SER A 57 1.42 18.11 -6.94
CA SER A 57 2.76 18.24 -7.50
C SER A 57 3.12 19.72 -7.55
N GLN A 58 4.33 20.06 -7.09
CA GLN A 58 4.80 21.46 -7.01
C GLN A 58 4.77 22.20 -8.36
N SER A 59 4.64 21.47 -9.47
CA SER A 59 4.37 21.99 -10.81
C SER A 59 3.07 22.81 -10.91
N PHE A 60 2.09 22.62 -10.02
CA PHE A 60 0.87 23.44 -9.98
C PHE A 60 1.02 24.74 -9.16
N ILE A 61 2.10 24.92 -8.39
CA ILE A 61 2.32 26.09 -7.52
C ILE A 61 3.22 27.15 -8.20
N LYS A 62 3.49 27.05 -9.50
CA LYS A 62 4.23 28.07 -10.26
C LYS A 62 3.31 28.92 -11.14
N ARG A 63 2.76 29.99 -10.55
CA ARG A 63 2.38 31.29 -11.17
C ARG A 63 1.73 32.10 -10.04
N LYS A 64 2.15 33.31 -9.65
CA LYS A 64 2.80 34.40 -10.38
C LYS A 64 3.39 35.33 -9.31
N LYS A 65 4.72 35.50 -9.24
CA LYS A 65 5.31 36.67 -8.56
C LYS A 65 5.78 37.62 -9.66
N LYS A 66 4.93 38.58 -10.00
CA LYS A 66 5.41 39.83 -10.61
C LYS A 66 5.28 40.87 -9.51
N ARG A 67 6.45 41.28 -9.00
CA ARG A 67 6.66 42.39 -8.08
C ARG A 67 6.39 43.71 -8.80
N GLU A 68 5.93 44.68 -8.00
CA GLU A 68 6.01 46.15 -8.14
C GLU A 68 5.52 46.80 -9.44
#